data_AF-A0A7V9BJ77-F1
#
_entry.id   AF-A0A7V9BJ77-F1
#
_cell.length_a   1.000
_cell.length_b   1.000
_cell.length_c   1.000
_cell.angle_alpha   90.00
_cell.angle_beta   90.00
_cell.angle_gamma   90.00
#
_symmetry.space_group_name_H-M   'P 1'
#
loop_
_entity.id
_entity.type
_entity.pdbx_description
1 polymer ?
#
loop_
_entity_poly.entity_id
_entity_poly.type
_entity_poly.pdbx_seq_one_letter_code
_entity_poly.pdbx_strand_id
1 'polypeptide(L)'
;MRKIWNRPIQLVLLASLLLAAPALMAEQFDHDYAWYAGVLRSHVRPPDVDYPSLLANRTGLDRAVAELDSTTARAEPAWTREQRLAFWVNAYNVFTLRAIVDHYPIRAGWLTRSPATAFARSTACGRRGTGGRPAGW
;
A
#
# COMPACT_ATOMS: atom_id res chain seq x y z
N MET A 1 59.79 11.24 -34.89
CA MET A 1 59.63 11.88 -33.56
C MET A 1 58.18 12.35 -33.43
N ARG A 2 57.34 11.64 -32.67
CA ARG A 2 55.87 11.75 -32.71
C ARG A 2 55.31 12.43 -31.45
N LYS A 3 54.48 13.45 -31.66
CA LYS A 3 53.20 13.74 -30.96
C LYS A 3 53.23 13.67 -29.41
N ILE A 4 53.97 14.55 -28.75
CA ILE A 4 53.91 14.72 -27.28
C ILE A 4 53.01 15.93 -26.89
N TRP A 5 52.77 16.86 -27.82
CA TRP A 5 52.06 18.13 -27.55
C TRP A 5 50.53 18.04 -27.38
N ASN A 6 49.86 16.92 -27.70
CA ASN A 6 48.39 16.81 -27.60
C ASN A 6 47.90 15.99 -26.39
N ARG A 7 48.83 15.41 -25.62
CA ARG A 7 48.51 14.55 -24.48
C ARG A 7 47.82 15.26 -23.30
N PRO A 8 48.11 16.53 -22.95
CA PRO A 8 47.43 17.16 -21.81
C PRO A 8 45.97 17.49 -22.14
N ILE A 9 45.65 17.86 -23.38
CA ILE A 9 44.28 18.20 -23.81
C ILE A 9 43.38 16.95 -23.81
N GLN A 10 43.90 15.79 -24.26
CA GLN A 10 43.16 14.53 -24.23
C GLN A 10 42.91 14.04 -22.81
N LEU A 11 43.86 14.23 -21.88
CA LEU A 11 43.70 13.86 -20.48
C LEU A 11 42.71 14.78 -19.74
N VAL A 12 42.70 16.07 -20.04
CA VAL A 12 41.72 17.02 -19.49
C VAL A 12 40.31 16.72 -20.00
N LEU A 13 40.13 16.43 -21.29
CA LEU A 13 38.81 16.07 -21.85
C LEU A 13 38.26 14.75 -21.28
N LEU A 14 39.13 13.74 -21.06
CA LEU A 14 38.75 12.48 -20.41
C LEU A 14 38.39 12.67 -18.93
N ALA A 15 39.13 13.54 -18.20
CA ALA A 15 38.82 13.86 -16.81
C ALA A 15 37.50 14.65 -16.67
N SER A 16 37.19 15.56 -17.61
CA SER A 16 35.92 16.28 -17.65
C SER A 16 34.72 15.38 -17.96
N LEU A 17 34.90 14.34 -18.78
CA LEU A 17 33.86 13.35 -19.07
C LEU A 17 33.56 12.45 -17.85
N LEU A 18 34.57 12.18 -17.02
CA LEU A 18 34.43 11.34 -15.82
C LEU A 18 33.79 12.09 -14.62
N LEU A 19 33.88 13.41 -14.58
CA LEU A 19 33.34 14.25 -13.50
C LEU A 19 31.85 14.63 -13.68
N ALA A 20 31.26 14.33 -14.85
CA ALA A 20 29.88 14.67 -15.19
C ALA A 20 28.86 13.53 -14.95
N ALA A 21 29.28 12.39 -14.39
CA ALA A 21 28.42 11.23 -14.18
C ALA A 21 28.11 10.99 -12.69
N PRO A 22 27.19 11.77 -12.09
CA PRO A 22 26.21 11.13 -11.23
C PRO A 22 24.84 11.80 -11.35
N ALA A 23 24.03 11.44 -12.35
CA ALA A 23 22.63 11.92 -12.41
C ALA A 23 21.64 10.95 -13.07
N LEU A 24 22.08 9.78 -13.53
CA LEU A 24 21.26 8.84 -14.29
C LEU A 24 20.80 7.60 -13.50
N MET A 25 21.11 7.52 -12.21
CA MET A 25 20.44 6.54 -11.35
C MET A 25 19.12 7.14 -10.90
N ALA A 26 18.12 7.11 -11.79
CA ALA A 26 16.75 7.18 -11.31
C ALA A 26 16.57 6.00 -10.36
N GLU A 27 16.32 6.27 -9.08
CA GLU A 27 15.91 5.25 -8.11
C GLU A 27 14.77 4.44 -8.73
N GLN A 28 15.04 3.17 -9.02
CA GLN A 28 14.08 2.29 -9.65
C GLN A 28 13.08 1.84 -8.57
N PHE A 29 11.83 2.23 -8.73
CA PHE A 29 10.76 1.87 -7.80
C PHE A 29 10.53 0.35 -7.79
N ASP A 30 10.40 -0.23 -6.60
CA ASP A 30 10.08 -1.65 -6.42
C ASP A 30 8.61 -1.92 -6.76
N HIS A 31 8.38 -2.44 -7.96
CA HIS A 31 7.05 -2.84 -8.42
C HIS A 31 6.61 -4.23 -7.94
N ASP A 32 7.49 -4.98 -7.25
CA ASP A 32 7.13 -6.23 -6.58
C ASP A 32 6.60 -5.98 -5.15
N TYR A 33 6.78 -4.75 -4.64
CA TYR A 33 6.35 -4.31 -3.31
C TYR A 33 6.82 -5.27 -2.20
N ALA A 34 8.06 -5.73 -2.27
CA ALA A 34 8.55 -6.86 -1.47
C ALA A 34 8.42 -6.61 0.05
N TRP A 35 8.74 -5.39 0.49
CA TRP A 35 8.58 -4.99 1.89
C TRP A 35 7.12 -4.98 2.34
N TYR A 36 6.25 -4.37 1.53
CA TYR A 36 4.82 -4.33 1.82
C TYR A 36 4.19 -5.73 1.80
N ALA A 37 4.56 -6.57 0.85
CA ALA A 37 4.14 -7.97 0.81
C ALA A 37 4.58 -8.74 2.07
N GLY A 38 5.77 -8.46 2.60
CA GLY A 38 6.23 -8.97 3.88
C GLY A 38 5.33 -8.56 5.05
N VAL A 39 4.98 -7.26 5.14
CA VAL A 39 4.04 -6.74 6.15
C VAL A 39 2.71 -7.49 6.09
N LEU A 40 2.15 -7.66 4.89
CA LEU A 40 0.87 -8.35 4.73
C LEU A 40 0.96 -9.81 5.18
N ARG A 41 2.02 -10.53 4.82
CA ARG A 41 2.22 -11.93 5.24
C ARG A 41 2.36 -12.08 6.75
N SER A 42 3.00 -11.11 7.42
CA SER A 42 3.23 -11.17 8.87
C SER A 42 2.01 -10.77 9.70
N HIS A 43 1.15 -9.89 9.18
CA HIS A 43 0.13 -9.23 10.00
C HIS A 43 -1.31 -9.41 9.50
N VAL A 44 -1.54 -9.95 8.31
CA VAL A 44 -2.90 -10.20 7.80
C VAL A 44 -3.28 -11.67 8.03
N ARG A 45 -4.40 -11.87 8.74
CA ARG A 45 -5.02 -13.18 8.96
C ARG A 45 -6.46 -13.12 8.44
N PRO A 46 -6.68 -13.45 7.16
CA PRO A 46 -7.99 -13.27 6.53
C PRO A 46 -9.15 -13.83 7.36
N PRO A 47 -10.25 -13.08 7.54
CA PRO A 47 -10.54 -11.79 6.88
C PRO A 47 -9.93 -10.55 7.54
N ASP A 48 -9.21 -10.71 8.67
CA ASP A 48 -8.80 -9.61 9.55
C ASP A 48 -7.31 -9.24 9.43
N VAL A 49 -6.97 -8.07 9.98
CA VAL A 49 -5.59 -7.62 10.17
C VAL A 49 -5.29 -7.61 11.66
N ASP A 50 -4.16 -8.19 12.06
CA ASP A 50 -3.64 -8.16 13.43
C ASP A 50 -3.00 -6.81 13.74
N TYR A 51 -3.84 -5.79 13.93
CA TYR A 51 -3.41 -4.43 14.26
C TYR A 51 -2.54 -4.35 15.53
N PRO A 52 -2.82 -5.09 16.64
CA PRO A 52 -1.92 -5.13 17.78
C PRO A 52 -0.50 -5.59 17.44
N SER A 53 -0.36 -6.67 16.67
CA SER A 53 0.95 -7.17 16.23
C SER A 53 1.65 -6.20 15.27
N LEU A 54 0.88 -5.58 14.37
CA LEU A 54 1.39 -4.60 13.43
C LEU A 54 1.86 -3.31 14.14
N LEU A 55 1.13 -2.86 15.16
CA LEU A 55 1.52 -1.73 16.01
C LEU A 55 2.82 -2.02 16.76
N ALA A 56 2.97 -3.24 17.29
CA ALA A 56 4.19 -3.66 17.98
C ALA A 56 5.41 -3.75 17.04
N ASN A 57 5.20 -4.06 15.75
CA ASN A 57 6.27 -4.27 14.75
C ASN A 57 6.10 -3.35 13.53
N ARG A 58 5.95 -2.04 13.75
CA ARG A 58 5.65 -1.06 12.71
C ARG A 58 6.73 -0.84 11.64
N THR A 59 7.96 -1.30 11.86
CA THR A 59 9.12 -0.98 11.01
C THR A 59 8.89 -1.33 9.54
N GLY A 60 8.28 -2.48 9.25
CA GLY A 60 7.99 -2.87 7.87
C GLY A 60 6.96 -1.95 7.20
N LEU A 61 5.94 -1.52 7.95
CA LEU A 61 4.91 -0.60 7.47
C LEU A 61 5.48 0.80 7.22
N ASP A 62 6.29 1.32 8.16
CA ASP A 62 6.92 2.64 7.99
C ASP A 62 7.87 2.67 6.78
N ARG A 63 8.56 1.55 6.52
CA ARG A 63 9.40 1.42 5.34
C ARG A 63 8.57 1.45 4.05
N ALA A 64 7.48 0.70 4.00
CA ALA A 64 6.58 0.72 2.84
C ALA A 64 6.00 2.13 2.59
N VAL A 65 5.67 2.86 3.66
CA VAL A 65 5.24 4.26 3.60
C VAL A 65 6.34 5.14 3.01
N ALA A 66 7.57 5.02 3.50
CA ALA A 66 8.70 5.82 3.02
C ALA A 66 9.03 5.55 1.53
N GLU A 67 8.97 4.28 1.10
CA GLU A 67 9.19 3.90 -0.30
C GLU A 67 8.15 4.56 -1.22
N LEU A 68 6.87 4.54 -0.82
CA LEU A 68 5.80 5.21 -1.56
C LEU A 68 5.92 6.74 -1.53
N ASP A 69 6.22 7.34 -0.37
CA ASP A 69 6.39 8.79 -0.21
C ASP A 69 7.59 9.34 -0.99
N SER A 70 8.65 8.52 -1.16
CA SER A 70 9.84 8.91 -1.91
C SER A 70 9.65 8.91 -3.43
N THR A 71 8.55 8.32 -3.91
CA THR A 71 8.26 8.22 -5.34
C THR A 71 7.91 9.58 -5.91
N THR A 72 8.64 10.00 -6.95
CA THR A 72 8.39 11.30 -7.59
C THR A 72 7.35 11.21 -8.70
N ALA A 73 6.57 12.29 -8.88
CA ALA A 73 5.67 12.46 -10.02
C ALA A 73 6.39 12.42 -11.40
N ARG A 74 7.73 12.48 -11.40
CA ARG A 74 8.55 12.33 -12.61
C ARG A 74 8.77 10.86 -13.00
N ALA A 75 8.73 9.93 -12.05
CA ALA A 75 8.92 8.50 -12.30
C ALA A 75 7.63 7.83 -12.81
N GLU A 76 6.47 8.24 -12.30
CA GLU A 76 5.16 7.64 -12.60
C GLU A 76 4.78 7.61 -14.10
N PRO A 77 5.05 8.66 -14.91
CA PRO A 77 4.71 8.66 -16.33
C PRO A 77 5.48 7.62 -17.18
N ALA A 78 6.61 7.12 -16.68
CA ALA A 78 7.41 6.10 -17.37
C ALA A 78 6.90 4.67 -17.10
N TRP A 79 5.97 4.51 -16.17
CA TRP A 79 5.43 3.20 -15.79
C TRP A 79 4.31 2.74 -16.72
N THR A 80 4.13 1.43 -16.80
CA THR A 80 2.97 0.85 -17.49
C THR A 80 1.68 1.25 -16.77
N ARG A 81 0.54 1.12 -17.47
CA ARG A 81 -0.77 1.36 -16.88
C ARG A 81 -1.01 0.48 -15.64
N GLU A 82 -0.59 -0.78 -15.71
CA GLU A 82 -0.75 -1.77 -14.65
C GLU A 82 0.11 -1.40 -13.43
N GLN A 83 1.35 -0.96 -13.64
CA GLN A 83 2.24 -0.49 -12.59
C GLN A 83 1.67 0.73 -11.86
N ARG A 84 1.14 1.72 -12.61
CA ARG A 84 0.49 2.90 -12.04
C ARG A 84 -0.74 2.51 -11.22
N LEU A 85 -1.57 1.61 -11.73
CA LEU A 85 -2.75 1.12 -11.00
C LEU A 85 -2.35 0.41 -9.70
N ALA A 86 -1.39 -0.51 -9.77
CA ALA A 86 -0.87 -1.21 -8.61
C ALA A 86 -0.31 -0.24 -7.57
N PHE A 87 0.43 0.78 -8.01
CA PHE A 87 0.96 1.83 -7.14
C PHE A 87 -0.13 2.54 -6.37
N TRP A 88 -1.16 3.06 -7.05
CA TRP A 88 -2.22 3.81 -6.37
C TRP A 88 -3.07 2.95 -5.44
N VAL A 89 -3.33 1.69 -5.81
CA VAL A 89 -4.03 0.74 -4.93
C VAL A 89 -3.20 0.41 -3.69
N ASN A 90 -1.91 0.11 -3.86
CA ASN A 90 -1.03 -0.20 -2.74
C ASN A 90 -0.79 1.02 -1.86
N ALA A 91 -0.62 2.21 -2.44
CA ALA A 91 -0.49 3.45 -1.70
C ALA A 91 -1.70 3.69 -0.79
N TYR A 92 -2.92 3.61 -1.36
CA TYR A 92 -4.15 3.74 -0.57
C TYR A 92 -4.17 2.75 0.61
N ASN A 93 -3.86 1.48 0.36
CA ASN A 93 -3.89 0.45 1.40
C ASN A 93 -2.82 0.69 2.48
N VAL A 94 -1.58 1.03 2.10
CA VAL A 94 -0.47 1.29 3.03
C VAL A 94 -0.79 2.50 3.93
N PHE A 95 -1.24 3.62 3.35
CA PHE A 95 -1.60 4.79 4.14
C PHE A 95 -2.83 4.55 5.03
N THR A 96 -3.77 3.70 4.59
CA THR A 96 -4.91 3.29 5.42
C THR A 96 -4.44 2.47 6.62
N LEU A 97 -3.57 1.49 6.41
CA LEU A 97 -2.98 0.70 7.51
C LEU A 97 -2.22 1.60 8.49
N ARG A 98 -1.41 2.54 7.97
CA ARG A 98 -0.72 3.54 8.80
C ARG A 98 -1.70 4.34 9.64
N ALA A 99 -2.75 4.90 9.03
CA ALA A 99 -3.75 5.70 9.72
C ALA A 99 -4.45 4.90 10.83
N ILE A 100 -4.78 3.63 10.58
CA ILE A 100 -5.39 2.75 11.59
C ILE A 100 -4.42 2.50 12.74
N VAL A 101 -3.17 2.11 12.44
CA VAL A 101 -2.14 1.81 13.45
C VAL A 101 -1.83 3.04 14.30
N ASP A 102 -1.70 4.22 13.68
CA ASP A 102 -1.43 5.49 14.36
C ASP A 102 -2.53 5.87 15.37
N HIS A 103 -3.75 5.34 15.21
CA HIS A 103 -4.91 5.62 16.08
C HIS A 103 -5.42 4.39 16.83
N TYR A 104 -4.66 3.29 16.84
CA TYR A 104 -5.06 2.06 17.51
C TYR A 104 -4.78 2.14 19.04
N PRO A 105 -5.68 1.66 19.92
CA PRO A 105 -6.97 1.04 19.64
C PRO A 105 -8.06 2.06 19.30
N ILE A 106 -8.78 1.80 18.21
CA ILE A 106 -9.92 2.62 17.78
C ILE A 106 -11.05 2.43 18.80
N ARG A 107 -11.37 3.48 19.55
CA ARG A 107 -12.48 3.45 20.50
C ARG A 107 -13.80 3.58 19.76
N ALA A 108 -14.71 2.65 20.02
CA ALA A 108 -16.11 2.73 19.62
C ALA A 108 -16.72 4.03 20.16
N GLY A 109 -17.11 4.94 19.26
CA GLY A 109 -17.81 6.16 19.61
C GLY A 109 -19.24 5.89 20.11
N TRP A 110 -19.93 6.94 20.56
CA TRP A 110 -21.31 6.83 21.03
C TRP A 110 -22.27 6.27 19.95
N LEU A 111 -21.98 6.49 18.66
CA LEU A 111 -22.75 6.00 17.52
C LEU A 111 -22.72 4.46 17.35
N THR A 112 -21.70 3.80 17.89
CA THR A 112 -21.57 2.32 17.89
C THR A 112 -22.16 1.66 19.13
N ARG A 113 -22.64 2.44 20.13
CA ARG A 113 -23.37 1.92 21.30
C ARG A 113 -24.89 1.93 21.09
N SER A 114 -25.36 1.69 19.87
CA SER A 114 -26.78 1.44 19.63
C SER A 114 -27.18 0.12 20.31
N PRO A 115 -28.23 0.10 21.15
CA PRO A 115 -28.65 -1.14 21.80
C PRO A 115 -29.20 -2.08 20.72
N ALA A 116 -28.68 -3.31 20.68
CA ALA A 116 -29.10 -4.37 19.75
C ALA A 116 -30.56 -4.84 19.93
N THR A 117 -31.43 -4.06 20.57
CA THR A 117 -32.82 -4.41 20.90
C THR A 117 -33.86 -3.90 19.91
N ALA A 118 -33.47 -3.19 18.85
CA ALA A 118 -34.42 -2.65 17.87
C ALA A 118 -35.07 -3.73 16.96
N PHE A 119 -34.46 -4.91 16.83
CA PHE A 119 -34.90 -5.99 15.91
C PHE A 119 -35.54 -7.21 16.59
N ALA A 120 -36.12 -7.06 17.79
CA ALA A 120 -36.83 -8.15 18.48
C ALA A 120 -38.37 -8.06 18.42
N ARG A 121 -38.96 -7.14 17.63
CA ARG A 121 -40.42 -6.97 17.53
C ARG A 121 -40.90 -6.92 16.08
N SER A 122 -40.93 -8.06 15.39
CA SER A 122 -41.81 -8.17 14.20
C SER A 122 -42.38 -9.56 13.90
N THR A 123 -42.14 -10.60 14.70
CA THR A 123 -42.65 -11.95 14.39
C THR A 123 -43.98 -12.32 15.06
N ALA A 124 -44.71 -11.36 15.66
CA ALA A 124 -45.96 -11.63 16.38
C ALA A 124 -47.26 -11.21 15.64
N CYS A 125 -47.23 -10.89 14.35
CA CYS A 125 -48.45 -10.62 13.59
C CYS A 125 -48.48 -11.46 12.31
N GLY A 126 -49.22 -12.57 12.32
CA GLY A 126 -49.39 -13.40 11.14
C GLY A 126 -49.73 -14.85 11.42
N ARG A 127 -50.73 -15.14 12.27
CA ARG A 127 -51.32 -16.48 12.32
C ARG A 127 -52.85 -16.38 12.26
N ARG A 128 -53.38 -16.33 11.04
CA ARG A 128 -54.73 -16.80 10.68
C ARG A 128 -54.82 -16.95 9.16
N GLY A 129 -55.11 -18.16 8.69
CA GLY A 129 -55.35 -18.42 7.27
C GLY A 129 -55.03 -19.86 6.89
N THR A 130 -56.02 -20.72 7.01
CA THR A 130 -56.06 -22.12 6.56
C THR A 130 -56.09 -22.23 5.03
N GLY A 131 -55.41 -23.21 4.44
CA GLY A 131 -55.78 -23.77 3.13
C GLY A 131 -54.64 -24.23 2.22
N GLY A 132 -54.59 -25.53 1.92
CA GLY A 132 -54.19 -26.06 0.62
C GLY A 132 -52.71 -26.44 0.39
N ARG A 133 -52.45 -27.75 0.30
CA ARG A 133 -51.28 -28.44 -0.32
C ARG A 133 -51.22 -28.17 -1.86
N PRO A 134 -50.16 -28.51 -2.64
CA PRO A 134 -49.23 -29.63 -2.45
C PRO A 134 -47.75 -29.46 -2.89
N ALA A 135 -47.05 -30.59 -2.79
CA ALA A 135 -45.63 -30.88 -2.98
C ALA A 135 -45.09 -30.77 -4.42
N GLY A 136 -43.75 -30.71 -4.51
CA GLY A 136 -42.91 -30.74 -5.72
C GLY A 136 -42.07 -29.46 -5.83
N TRP A 137 -40.75 -29.44 -5.91
CA TRP A 137 -39.71 -30.45 -6.14
C TRP A 137 -38.54 -30.23 -5.16
#